data_AF-A0A7Z0NJV7-F1
#
_entry.id   AF-A0A7Z0NJV7-F1
#
_cell.length_a   1.000
_cell.length_b   1.000
_cell.length_c   1.000
_cell.angle_alpha   90.00
_cell.angle_beta   90.00
_cell.angle_gamma   90.00
#
_symmetry.space_group_name_H-M   'P 1'
#
loop_
_entity.id
_entity.type
_entity.pdbx_description
1 polymer ?
#
loop_
_entity_poly.entity_id
_entity_poly.type
_entity_poly.pdbx_seq_one_letter_code
_entity_poly.pdbx_strand_id
1 'polypeptide(L)'
;MKKTDIIVDKHRPAVSDDNPYSESLFRTLKYTPAYPKKPFASIEQARQWVLRFVTWYNTEHRHSGIKFVTPTQRHYGQEHVILERRRRVYEAAKQS
;
A
#
# COMPACT_ATOMS: atom_id res chain seq x y z
N MET A 1 -6.03 28.89 -15.66
CA MET A 1 -5.69 27.62 -14.98
C MET A 1 -6.92 27.15 -14.23
N LYS A 2 -7.49 25.96 -14.52
CA LYS A 2 -8.70 25.49 -13.81
C LYS A 2 -8.33 25.15 -12.37
N LYS A 3 -8.96 25.79 -11.38
CA LYS A 3 -8.98 25.28 -10.01
C LYS A 3 -9.72 23.94 -10.05
N THR A 4 -9.09 22.89 -9.55
CA THR A 4 -9.77 21.66 -9.21
C THR A 4 -10.56 21.89 -7.93
N ASP A 5 -11.79 21.36 -7.84
CA ASP A 5 -12.68 21.50 -6.67
C ASP A 5 -12.23 20.60 -5.51
N ILE A 6 -10.99 20.80 -5.06
CA ILE A 6 -10.36 20.07 -3.96
C ILE A 6 -10.47 20.94 -2.71
N ILE A 7 -11.29 20.49 -1.76
CA ILE A 7 -11.35 21.08 -0.42
C ILE A 7 -10.09 20.61 0.33
N VAL A 8 -9.21 21.55 0.67
CA VAL A 8 -8.04 21.27 1.52
C VAL A 8 -8.47 21.42 2.97
N ASP A 9 -8.84 20.30 3.57
CA ASP A 9 -9.02 20.21 5.00
C ASP A 9 -7.65 20.17 5.72
N LYS A 10 -7.57 20.83 6.88
CA LYS A 10 -6.39 20.87 7.75
C LYS A 10 -6.84 20.66 9.19
N HIS A 11 -7.06 19.42 9.57
CA HIS A 11 -7.16 19.07 10.97
C HIS A 11 -5.79 19.22 11.68
N ARG A 12 -5.90 19.15 13.01
CA ARG A 12 -4.92 19.39 14.09
C ARG A 12 -3.44 19.52 13.65
N PRO A 13 -2.94 20.76 13.48
CA PRO A 13 -1.53 21.00 13.21
C PRO A 13 -0.62 20.36 14.27
N ALA A 14 0.43 19.67 13.81
CA ALA A 14 1.48 19.04 14.62
C ALA A 14 1.07 17.84 15.51
N VAL A 15 -0.02 17.13 15.21
CA VAL A 15 -0.33 15.83 15.83
C VAL A 15 0.17 14.68 14.95
N SER A 16 0.87 13.70 15.53
CA SER A 16 1.55 12.59 14.82
C SER A 16 0.66 11.41 14.44
N ASP A 17 -0.65 11.56 14.56
CA ASP A 17 -1.68 10.55 14.25
C ASP A 17 -2.84 11.15 13.42
N ASP A 18 -2.65 12.35 12.85
CA ASP A 18 -3.73 13.10 12.18
C ASP A 18 -4.06 12.52 10.79
N ASN A 19 -3.20 11.67 10.23
CA ASN A 19 -3.48 10.90 9.01
C ASN A 19 -2.92 9.46 9.10
N PRO A 20 -3.60 8.56 9.83
CA PRO A 20 -3.11 7.21 10.10
C PRO A 20 -2.92 6.37 8.84
N TYR A 21 -3.62 6.69 7.74
CA TYR A 21 -3.43 6.04 6.44
C TYR A 21 -2.09 6.37 5.81
N SER A 22 -1.71 7.66 5.79
CA SER A 22 -0.40 8.09 5.30
C SER A 22 0.73 7.64 6.22
N GLU A 23 0.51 7.69 7.53
CA GLU A 23 1.52 7.29 8.52
C GLU A 23 1.78 5.76 8.49
N SER A 24 0.75 4.95 8.22
CA SER A 24 0.88 3.52 7.91
C SER A 24 1.68 3.26 6.62
N LEU A 25 1.39 3.99 5.54
CA LEU A 25 2.14 3.90 4.27
C LEU A 25 3.63 4.25 4.47
N PHE A 26 3.93 5.35 5.17
CA PHE A 26 5.31 5.75 5.46
C PHE A 26 6.04 4.76 6.38
N ARG A 27 5.32 4.09 7.28
CA ARG A 27 5.87 2.99 8.09
C ARG A 27 6.24 1.81 7.20
N THR A 28 5.33 1.32 6.34
CA THR A 28 5.64 0.23 5.40
C THR A 28 6.80 0.59 4.47
N LEU A 29 6.90 1.85 4.03
CA LEU A 29 8.01 2.36 3.24
C LEU A 29 9.34 2.24 3.98
N LYS A 30 9.42 2.69 5.24
CA LYS A 30 10.67 2.68 6.03
C LYS A 30 11.12 1.29 6.47
N TYR A 31 10.19 0.36 6.68
CA TYR A 31 10.46 -0.98 7.21
C TYR A 31 10.48 -2.09 6.13
N THR A 32 10.30 -1.77 4.84
CA THR A 32 10.45 -2.75 3.77
C THR A 32 11.91 -3.22 3.62
N PRO A 33 12.20 -4.50 3.34
CA PRO A 33 13.58 -4.99 3.16
C PRO A 33 14.37 -4.27 2.06
N ALA A 34 13.67 -3.67 1.09
CA ALA A 34 14.26 -2.90 -0.01
C ALA A 34 14.58 -1.43 0.34
N TYR A 35 14.42 -1.00 1.60
CA TYR A 35 14.71 0.37 2.03
C TYR A 35 16.21 0.71 1.86
N PRO A 36 16.56 1.87 1.29
CA PRO A 36 17.94 2.21 0.97
C PRO A 36 18.77 2.42 2.25
N LYS A 37 19.84 1.64 2.39
CA LYS A 37 20.82 1.77 3.49
C LYS A 37 21.85 2.89 3.28
N LYS A 38 21.90 3.48 2.07
CA LYS A 38 22.79 4.58 1.68
C LYS A 38 21.94 5.74 1.12
N PRO A 39 22.37 7.00 1.25
CA PRO A 39 21.68 8.12 0.61
C PRO A 39 21.64 7.96 -0.92
N PHE A 40 20.61 8.50 -1.55
CA PHE A 40 20.52 8.58 -3.00
C PHE A 40 21.54 9.58 -3.56
N ALA A 41 22.16 9.27 -4.70
CA ALA A 41 23.10 10.18 -5.36
C ALA A 41 22.40 11.31 -6.13
N SER A 42 21.10 11.20 -6.40
CA SER A 42 20.30 12.25 -7.04
C SER A 42 18.82 12.14 -6.68
N ILE A 43 18.08 13.25 -6.90
CA ILE A 43 16.61 13.28 -6.79
C ILE A 43 15.95 12.26 -7.71
N GLU A 44 16.53 12.02 -8.90
CA GLU A 44 15.98 11.05 -9.84
C GLU A 44 16.10 9.61 -9.33
N GLN A 45 17.23 9.24 -8.72
CA GLN A 45 17.35 7.93 -8.05
C GLN A 45 16.32 7.76 -6.93
N ALA A 46 16.07 8.81 -6.15
CA ALA A 46 15.05 8.80 -5.10
C ALA A 46 13.64 8.60 -5.68
N ARG A 47 13.28 9.34 -6.74
CA ARG A 47 12.00 9.19 -7.46
C ARG A 47 11.81 7.79 -8.02
N GLN A 48 12.81 7.25 -8.69
CA GLN A 48 12.77 5.90 -9.26
C GLN A 48 12.64 4.82 -8.18
N TRP A 49 13.28 5.00 -7.02
CA TRP A 49 13.09 4.08 -5.89
C TRP A 49 11.68 4.18 -5.29
N VAL A 50 11.17 5.40 -5.05
CA VAL A 50 9.80 5.60 -4.54
C VAL A 50 8.75 5.06 -5.51
N LEU A 51 8.94 5.25 -6.82
CA LEU A 51 8.05 4.69 -7.84
C LEU A 51 7.99 3.17 -7.76
N ARG A 52 9.14 2.49 -7.70
CA ARG A 52 9.18 1.02 -7.52
C ARG A 52 8.51 0.58 -6.23
N PHE A 53 8.72 1.29 -5.13
CA PHE A 53 8.04 1.02 -3.86
C PHE A 53 6.52 1.16 -4.00
N VAL A 54 6.02 2.23 -4.62
CA VAL A 54 4.58 2.48 -4.82
C VAL A 54 3.96 1.44 -5.74
N THR A 55 4.63 1.02 -6.81
CA THR A 55 4.20 -0.10 -7.65
C THR A 55 4.06 -1.36 -6.80
N TRP A 56 5.14 -1.81 -6.17
CA TRP A 56 5.17 -3.01 -5.33
C TRP A 56 4.09 -2.99 -4.23
N TYR A 57 3.94 -1.87 -3.52
CA TYR A 57 2.96 -1.70 -2.45
C TYR A 57 1.51 -1.93 -2.92
N ASN A 58 1.20 -1.49 -4.13
CA ASN A 58 -0.15 -1.54 -4.71
C ASN A 58 -0.43 -2.84 -5.48
N THR A 59 0.56 -3.39 -6.20
CA THR A 59 0.34 -4.53 -7.12
C THR A 59 0.82 -5.87 -6.59
N GLU A 60 1.73 -5.90 -5.61
CA GLU A 60 2.37 -7.15 -5.14
C GLU A 60 2.24 -7.38 -3.63
N HIS A 61 2.43 -6.33 -2.82
CA HIS A 61 2.37 -6.44 -1.38
C HIS A 61 0.93 -6.75 -0.92
N ARG A 62 0.78 -7.83 -0.14
CA ARG A 62 -0.50 -8.30 0.38
C ARG A 62 -0.67 -7.85 1.82
N HIS A 63 -1.77 -7.16 2.10
CA HIS A 63 -1.98 -6.48 3.37
C HIS A 63 -2.94 -7.26 4.26
N SER A 64 -2.54 -7.53 5.51
CA SER A 64 -3.37 -8.28 6.48
C SER A 64 -4.72 -7.62 6.73
N GLY A 65 -4.75 -6.28 6.86
CA GLY A 65 -5.96 -5.48 7.08
C GLY A 65 -7.02 -5.58 5.97
N ILE A 66 -6.66 -6.06 4.77
CA ILE A 66 -7.58 -6.38 3.67
C ILE A 66 -7.51 -7.86 3.28
N LYS A 67 -7.36 -8.76 4.27
CA LYS A 67 -7.38 -10.22 4.09
C LYS A 67 -6.31 -10.75 3.12
N PHE A 68 -5.14 -10.13 3.10
CA PHE A 68 -4.01 -10.50 2.22
C PHE A 68 -4.37 -10.51 0.73
N VAL A 69 -5.05 -9.45 0.26
CA VAL A 69 -5.05 -9.05 -1.15
C VAL A 69 -4.20 -7.79 -1.32
N THR A 70 -3.92 -7.39 -2.55
CA THR A 70 -3.19 -6.14 -2.84
C THR A 70 -4.14 -4.94 -2.93
N PRO A 71 -3.69 -3.69 -2.71
CA PRO A 71 -4.54 -2.51 -2.80
C PRO A 71 -5.19 -2.37 -4.18
N THR A 72 -4.46 -2.67 -5.26
CA THR A 72 -4.99 -2.70 -6.63
C THR A 72 -6.10 -3.73 -6.79
N GLN A 73 -5.95 -4.94 -6.25
CA GLN A 73 -6.99 -5.97 -6.31
C GLN A 73 -8.28 -5.53 -5.60
N ARG A 74 -8.14 -4.92 -4.41
CA ARG A 74 -9.27 -4.39 -3.63
C ARG A 74 -9.92 -3.18 -4.30
N HIS A 75 -9.14 -2.31 -4.94
CA HIS A 75 -9.65 -1.14 -5.67
C HIS A 75 -10.51 -1.55 -6.88
N TYR A 76 -10.08 -2.59 -7.63
CA TYR A 76 -10.84 -3.14 -8.75
C TYR A 76 -11.87 -4.21 -8.35
N GLY A 77 -12.18 -4.38 -7.06
CA GLY A 77 -13.19 -5.32 -6.57
C GLY A 77 -12.85 -6.81 -6.79
N GLN A 78 -11.60 -7.15 -7.10
CA GLN A 78 -11.16 -8.51 -7.48
C GLN A 78 -11.06 -9.47 -6.28
N GLU A 79 -11.13 -8.96 -5.04
CA GLU A 79 -10.93 -9.75 -3.82
C GLU A 79 -11.96 -10.87 -3.66
N HIS A 80 -13.17 -10.72 -4.18
CA HIS A 80 -14.21 -11.76 -4.05
C HIS A 80 -13.79 -13.07 -4.73
N VAL A 81 -13.28 -13.01 -5.96
CA VAL A 81 -12.77 -14.18 -6.70
C VAL A 81 -11.56 -14.78 -5.99
N ILE A 82 -10.66 -13.92 -5.49
CA ILE A 82 -9.41 -14.34 -4.83
C ILE A 82 -9.70 -15.08 -3.53
N LEU A 83 -10.59 -14.54 -2.70
CA LEU A 83 -10.94 -15.11 -1.39
C LEU A 83 -11.77 -16.39 -1.54
N GLU A 84 -12.69 -16.47 -2.49
CA GLU A 84 -13.45 -17.70 -2.77
C GLU A 84 -12.54 -18.82 -3.29
N ARG A 85 -11.59 -18.53 -4.19
CA ARG A 85 -10.56 -19.51 -4.60
C ARG A 85 -9.73 -19.98 -3.40
N ARG A 86 -9.32 -19.06 -2.52
CA ARG A 86 -8.55 -19.39 -1.31
C ARG A 86 -9.33 -20.29 -0.35
N ARG A 87 -10.64 -20.03 -0.17
CA ARG A 87 -11.53 -20.87 0.65
C ARG A 87 -11.53 -22.31 0.17
N ARG A 88 -11.72 -22.53 -1.14
CA ARG A 88 -11.74 -23.89 -1.75
C ARG A 88 -10.42 -24.64 -1.54
N VAL A 89 -9.28 -23.96 -1.68
CA VAL A 89 -7.95 -24.56 -1.42
C VAL A 89 -7.83 -25.00 0.04
N TYR A 90 -8.27 -24.17 1.00
CA TYR A 90 -8.24 -24.53 2.42
C TYR A 90 -9.26 -25.61 2.81
N GLU A 91 -10.38 -25.72 2.10
CA GLU A 91 -11.35 -26.80 2.31
C GLU A 91 -10.81 -28.13 1.79
N ALA A 92 -10.22 -28.15 0.59
CA ALA A 92 -9.57 -29.35 0.04
C ALA A 92 -8.41 -29.84 0.94
N ALA A 93 -7.56 -28.93 1.42
CA ALA A 93 -6.44 -29.26 2.31
C ALA A 93 -6.85 -29.69 3.74
N LYS A 94 -8.14 -29.60 4.09
CA LYS A 94 -8.70 -30.15 5.34
C LYS A 94 -9.33 -31.54 5.15
N GLN A 95 -9.51 -31.97 3.91
CA GLN A 95 -10.12 -33.25 3.54
C GLN A 95 -9.07 -34.30 3.13
N SER A 96 -7.79 -33.89 3.05
CA SER A 96 -6.60 -34.72 2.86
C SER A 96 -5.89 -35.02 4.18
#